data_AF-A0AAW9Z0I9-F1
#
_entry.id   AF-A0AAW9Z0I9-F1
#
_cell.length_a   1.000
_cell.length_b   1.000
_cell.length_c   1.000
_cell.angle_alpha   90.00
_cell.angle_beta   90.00
_cell.angle_gamma   90.00
#
_symmetry.space_group_name_H-M   'P 1'
#
loop_
_entity.id
_entity.type
_entity.pdbx_description
1 polymer ?
#
loop_
_entity_poly.entity_id
_entity_poly.type
_entity_poly.pdbx_seq_one_letter_code
_entity_poly.pdbx_strand_id
1 'polypeptide(L)' 'FRSGIGFNVDDKMEQSYGLKNMRERAMEIGATFHIVSLPDSGTRIEVKAPLDKEGHNDN' A
#
# COMPACT_ATOMS: atom_id res chain seq x y z
N PHE A 1 -4.78 21.02 -4.36
CA PHE A 1 -3.56 20.23 -4.60
C PHE A 1 -2.58 20.45 -3.45
N ARG A 2 -2.64 19.65 -2.38
CA ARG A 2 -1.48 19.55 -1.47
C ARG A 2 -0.68 18.37 -1.96
N SER A 3 0.40 18.63 -2.67
CA SER A 3 1.46 17.65 -2.86
C SER A 3 1.95 17.31 -1.46
N GLY A 4 1.72 16.07 -1.01
CA GLY A 4 2.17 15.64 0.30
C GLY A 4 3.68 15.79 0.40
N ILE A 5 4.20 16.15 1.57
CA ILE A 5 5.64 16.37 1.82
C ILE A 5 6.50 15.10 1.73
N GLY A 6 5.90 13.95 1.42
CA GLY A 6 6.54 12.64 1.54
C GLY A 6 6.92 12.32 2.99
N PHE A 7 7.32 11.08 3.25
CA PHE A 7 7.80 10.67 4.56
C PHE A 7 8.80 9.54 4.41
N ASN A 8 9.63 9.32 5.42
CA ASN A 8 10.47 8.14 5.42
C ASN A 8 9.58 6.90 5.66
N VAL A 9 9.48 6.04 4.65
CA VAL A 9 8.63 4.84 4.68
C VAL A 9 9.02 3.94 5.83
N ASP A 10 10.32 3.82 6.11
CA ASP A 10 10.86 2.95 7.15
C ASP A 10 10.38 3.39 8.55
N ASP A 11 10.61 4.66 8.87
CA ASP A 11 10.19 5.31 10.13
C ASP A 11 8.66 5.25 10.33
N LYS A 12 7.88 5.42 9.26
CA LYS A 12 6.42 5.39 9.32
C LYS A 12 5.81 4.01 9.27
N MET A 13 6.45 3.02 8.65
CA MET A 13 5.97 1.64 8.63
C MET A 13 5.92 1.05 10.03
N GLU A 14 6.93 1.32 10.86
CA GLU A 14 6.96 0.85 12.24
C GLU A 14 5.98 1.58 13.16
N GLN A 15 5.77 2.89 12.94
CA GLN A 15 4.88 3.70 13.77
C GLN A 15 3.41 3.68 13.35
N SER A 16 3.12 3.38 12.08
CA SER A 16 1.77 3.51 11.52
C SER A 16 1.06 2.16 11.47
N TYR A 17 0.24 1.91 12.49
CA TYR A 17 -0.64 0.74 12.55
C TYR A 17 -1.49 0.55 11.28
N GLY A 18 -1.90 1.64 10.62
CA GLY A 18 -2.66 1.58 9.36
C GLY A 18 -1.85 1.00 8.19
N LEU A 19 -0.61 1.46 7.96
CA LEU A 19 0.27 0.94 6.91
C LEU A 19 0.63 -0.52 7.18
N LYS A 20 0.87 -0.87 8.45
CA LYS A 20 1.15 -2.23 8.87
C LYS A 20 -0.01 -3.17 8.56
N ASN A 21 -1.23 -2.80 8.95
CA ASN A 21 -2.43 -3.60 8.69
C ASN A 21 -2.70 -3.75 7.18
N MET A 22 -2.52 -2.70 6.37
CA MET A 22 -2.68 -2.80 4.91
C MET A 22 -1.69 -3.78 4.28
N ARG A 23 -0.44 -3.77 4.75
CA ARG A 23 0.59 -4.71 4.30
C ARG A 23 0.25 -6.15 4.72
N GLU A 24 -0.16 -6.35 5.97
CA GLU A 24 -0.56 -7.66 6.49
C GLU A 24 -1.73 -8.22 5.68
N ARG A 25 -2.79 -7.42 5.48
CA ARG A 25 -3.96 -7.78 4.67
C ARG A 25 -3.61 -8.10 3.22
N ALA A 26 -2.71 -7.31 2.61
CA ALA A 26 -2.24 -7.59 1.26
C ALA A 26 -1.49 -8.92 1.20
N MET A 27 -0.60 -9.21 2.15
CA MET A 27 0.09 -10.50 2.21
C MET A 27 -0.87 -11.68 2.45
N GLU A 28 -1.90 -11.52 3.28
CA GLU A 28 -2.91 -12.55 3.54
C GLU A 28 -3.62 -12.99 2.25
N ILE A 29 -3.91 -12.07 1.34
CA ILE A 29 -4.56 -12.36 0.05
C ILE A 29 -3.56 -12.71 -1.07
N GLY A 30 -2.28 -12.92 -0.74
CA GLY A 30 -1.22 -13.16 -1.72
C GLY A 30 -0.86 -11.93 -2.57
N ALA A 31 -1.33 -10.75 -2.20
CA ALA A 31 -1.00 -9.48 -2.86
C ALA A 31 0.39 -8.98 -2.46
N THR A 32 0.99 -8.28 -3.42
CA THR A 32 2.23 -7.53 -3.21
C THR A 32 1.89 -6.10 -2.83
N PHE A 33 2.60 -5.59 -1.82
CA PHE A 33 2.42 -4.26 -1.28
C PHE A 33 3.75 -3.51 -1.31
N HIS A 34 3.80 -2.40 -2.05
CA HIS A 34 4.99 -1.59 -2.23
C HIS A 34 4.67 -0.13 -1.94
N ILE A 35 5.47 0.52 -1.09
CA ILE A 35 5.33 1.94 -0.80
C ILE A 35 6.62 2.61 -1.23
N VAL A 36 6.49 3.60 -2.11
CA VAL A 36 7.57 4.51 -2.47
C VAL A 36 7.17 5.89 -1.97
N SER A 37 7.86 6.38 -0.95
CA SER A 37 7.70 7.75 -0.49
C SER A 37 9.02 8.48 -0.63
N LEU A 38 8.93 9.67 -1.22
CA LEU A 38 10.07 10.54 -1.43
C LEU A 38 9.76 11.87 -0.74
N PRO A 39 10.62 12.35 0.17
CA PRO A 39 10.44 13.66 0.77
C PRO A 39 10.33 14.72 -0.34
N ASP A 40 9.43 15.68 -0.17
CA ASP A 40 9.04 16.72 -1.15
C ASP A 40 8.36 16.25 -2.46
N SER A 41 8.39 14.96 -2.79
CA SER A 41 7.71 14.41 -3.97
C SER A 41 6.41 13.67 -3.66
N GLY A 42 6.12 13.43 -2.38
CA GLY A 42 4.91 12.77 -1.93
C GLY A 42 5.07 11.26 -1.75
N THR A 43 3.93 10.58 -1.63
CA THR A 43 3.88 9.15 -1.34
C THR A 43 3.06 8.43 -2.39
N ARG A 44 3.62 7.36 -2.94
CA ARG A 44 2.96 6.43 -3.84
C ARG A 44 2.87 5.07 -3.17
N ILE A 45 1.68 4.50 -3.18
CA ILE A 45 1.41 3.16 -2.67
C ILE A 45 0.93 2.32 -3.85
N GLU A 46 1.61 1.21 -4.09
CA GLU A 46 1.30 0.25 -5.14
C GLU A 46 0.90 -1.07 -4.49
N VAL A 47 -0.32 -1.49 -4.77
CA VAL A 47 -0.87 -2.77 -4.29
C VAL A 47 -1.23 -3.59 -5.51
N LYS A 48 -0.58 -4.74 -5.67
CA LYS A 48 -0.85 -5.66 -6.76
C LYS A 48 -1.32 -6.97 -6.18
N ALA A 49 -2.63 -7.18 -6.24
CA ALA A 49 -3.27 -8.41 -5.84
C ALA A 49 -3.26 -9.43 -6.98
N PRO A 50 -3.09 -10.73 -6.68
CA PRO A 50 -3.36 -11.78 -7.64
C PRO A 50 -4.86 -11.75 -7.93
N LEU A 51 -5.21 -11.69 -9.22
CA LEU A 51 -6.57 -11.90 -9.66
C LEU A 51 -6.81 -13.42 -9.63
N ASP A 52 -7.15 -13.95 -8.46
CA ASP A 52 -7.75 -15.28 -8.41
C ASP A 52 -9.18 -15.18 -8.94
N LYS A 53 -9.60 -16.14 -9.76
CA LYS A 53 -10.79 -16.10 -10.63
C LYS A 53 -12.11 -16.29 -9.87
N GLU A 54 -12.25 -15.75 -8.67
CA GLU A 54 -13.40 -16.02 -7.80
C GLU A 54 -14.22 -14.78 -7.43
N GLY A 55 -14.44 -13.85 -8.37
CA GLY A 55 -15.24 -12.67 -8.04
C GLY A 55 -15.75 -11.76 -9.15
N HIS A 56 -15.63 -12.11 -10.43
CA HIS A 56 -16.34 -11.39 -11.50
C HIS A 56 -17.48 -12.26 -12.04
N ASN A 57 -18.48 -12.50 -11.19
CA ASN A 57 -19.83 -12.78 -11.66
C ASN A 57 -20.54 -11.42 -11.79
N ASP A 58 -20.25 -10.73 -12.88
CA ASP A 58 -21.16 -9.71 -13.41
C ASP A 58 -22.12 -10.48 -14.34
N ASN A 59 -23.29 -10.84 -13.80
CA ASN A 59 -24.46 -11.31 -14.56
C ASN A 59 -25.70 -10.60 -14.04
#